data_AF-A0A8D0F7X6-F1
#
_entry.id   AF-A0A8D0F7X6-F1
#
_cell.length_a   1.000
_cell.length_b   1.000
_cell.length_c   1.000
_cell.angle_alpha   90.00
_cell.angle_beta   90.00
_cell.angle_gamma   90.00
#
_symmetry.space_group_name_H-M   'P 1'
#
loop_
_entity.id
_entity.type
_entity.pdbx_description
1 polymer ?
#
loop_
_entity_poly.entity_id
_entity_poly.type
_entity_poly.pdbx_seq_one_letter_code
_entity_poly.pdbx_strand_id
1 'polypeptide(L)'
;LPQPASRPLVLLSAPEPLRSAGEHQTTFDPTVIASRLRQMGDRCNMDFERVSSEALAEVLKGKKFAAAVDSLSRRWSDQNPELAYEKAFLSVAVKLVMHVTEKVPALLRPNQLIEVINGNSQVRNYIEACGGWENLDS
;
A
#
# COMPACT_ATOMS: atom_id res chain seq x y z
N LEU A 1 -69.09 -18.95 38.79
CA LEU A 1 -68.14 -18.90 37.65
C LEU A 1 -66.90 -18.12 38.09
N PRO A 2 -65.66 -18.58 37.83
CA PRO A 2 -64.44 -17.91 38.28
C PRO A 2 -63.92 -16.82 37.31
N GLN A 3 -63.05 -15.96 37.86
CA GLN A 3 -62.28 -14.79 37.37
C GLN A 3 -61.42 -15.05 36.08
N PRO A 4 -60.63 -14.11 35.48
CA PRO A 4 -60.39 -12.67 35.74
C PRO A 4 -60.27 -11.73 34.50
N ALA A 5 -60.23 -10.43 34.82
CA ALA A 5 -59.55 -9.29 34.20
C ALA A 5 -58.81 -9.41 32.84
N SER A 6 -59.18 -8.50 31.93
CA SER A 6 -58.43 -8.06 30.75
C SER A 6 -56.99 -7.65 31.06
N ARG A 7 -56.01 -8.29 30.42
CA ARG A 7 -54.66 -7.75 30.20
C ARG A 7 -54.59 -7.19 28.77
N PRO A 8 -54.02 -6.00 28.55
CA PRO A 8 -53.81 -5.50 27.19
C PRO A 8 -52.70 -6.31 26.50
N LEU A 9 -52.91 -6.55 25.20
CA LEU A 9 -51.94 -7.06 24.24
C LEU A 9 -50.67 -6.18 24.26
N VAL A 10 -49.58 -6.69 24.82
CA VAL A 10 -48.25 -6.17 24.51
C VAL A 10 -47.76 -6.92 23.27
N LEU A 11 -47.70 -6.13 22.22
CA LEU A 11 -47.16 -6.38 20.89
C LEU A 11 -45.88 -7.22 20.91
N LEU A 12 -45.88 -8.27 20.10
CA LEU A 12 -44.75 -9.11 19.73
C LEU A 12 -43.53 -8.25 19.36
N SER A 13 -42.51 -8.19 20.22
CA SER A 13 -41.20 -7.64 19.84
C SER A 13 -40.57 -8.59 18.82
N ALA A 14 -40.66 -8.22 17.54
CA ALA A 14 -39.81 -8.78 16.51
C ALA A 14 -38.35 -8.36 16.81
N PRO A 15 -37.35 -9.24 16.62
CA PRO A 15 -35.96 -8.80 16.66
C PRO A 15 -35.75 -7.82 15.50
N GLU A 16 -35.32 -6.60 15.83
CA GLU A 16 -34.82 -5.66 14.85
C GLU A 16 -33.73 -6.37 14.03
N PRO A 17 -33.82 -6.43 12.70
CA PRO A 17 -32.67 -6.87 11.94
C PRO A 17 -31.61 -5.80 12.17
N LEU A 18 -30.56 -6.15 12.92
CA LEU A 18 -29.27 -5.46 12.86
C LEU A 18 -28.83 -5.51 11.41
N ARG A 19 -29.27 -4.50 10.65
CA ARG A 19 -28.90 -4.32 9.25
C ARG A 19 -27.45 -3.90 9.25
N SER A 20 -26.64 -4.95 9.10
CA SER A 20 -25.33 -5.01 8.46
C SER A 20 -24.35 -3.94 8.92
N ALA A 21 -23.32 -4.41 9.62
CA ALA A 21 -21.98 -3.82 9.54
C ALA A 21 -21.78 -3.27 8.13
N GLY A 22 -21.45 -1.99 8.05
CA GLY A 22 -21.32 -1.26 6.81
C GLY A 22 -20.62 -2.14 5.79
N GLU A 23 -21.29 -2.36 4.67
CA GLU A 23 -20.61 -2.76 3.45
C GLU A 23 -19.59 -1.66 3.19
N HIS A 24 -18.39 -1.81 3.74
CA HIS A 24 -17.21 -1.19 3.19
C HIS A 24 -17.09 -1.83 1.81
N GLN A 25 -17.82 -1.27 0.86
CA GLN A 25 -17.53 -1.43 -0.55
C GLN A 25 -16.09 -0.95 -0.64
N THR A 26 -15.15 -1.90 -0.62
CA THR A 26 -13.74 -1.59 -0.84
C THR A 26 -13.74 -0.93 -2.19
N THR A 27 -13.46 0.37 -2.24
CA THR A 27 -13.37 1.11 -3.50
C THR A 27 -12.00 0.81 -4.08
N PHE A 28 -11.72 -0.48 -4.24
CA PHE A 28 -10.42 -1.00 -4.60
C PHE A 28 -10.28 -0.78 -6.09
N ASP A 29 -9.85 0.43 -6.43
CA ASP A 29 -9.57 0.82 -7.80
C ASP A 29 -8.06 0.72 -8.05
N PRO A 30 -7.60 -0.28 -8.82
CA PRO A 30 -6.18 -0.47 -9.08
C PRO A 30 -5.57 0.70 -9.85
N THR A 31 -6.36 1.46 -10.63
CA THR A 31 -5.91 2.65 -11.36
C THR A 31 -5.63 3.78 -10.39
N VAL A 32 -6.48 3.98 -9.39
CA VAL A 32 -6.27 4.97 -8.34
C VAL A 32 -5.01 4.64 -7.53
N ILE A 33 -4.84 3.38 -7.12
CA ILE A 33 -3.66 2.93 -6.36
C ILE A 33 -2.39 3.10 -7.20
N ALA A 34 -2.40 2.68 -8.47
CA ALA A 34 -1.27 2.85 -9.36
C ALA A 34 -0.92 4.33 -9.58
N SER A 35 -1.92 5.19 -9.73
CA SER A 35 -1.72 6.64 -9.88
C SER A 35 -1.09 7.25 -8.63
N ARG A 36 -1.52 6.81 -7.45
CA ARG A 36 -1.00 7.29 -6.16
C ARG A 36 0.44 6.85 -5.92
N LEU A 37 0.74 5.59 -6.17
CA LEU A 37 2.11 5.06 -6.13
C LEU A 37 3.01 5.80 -7.11
N ARG A 38 2.52 6.08 -8.33
CA ARG A 38 3.25 6.89 -9.31
C ARG A 38 3.57 8.28 -8.76
N GLN A 39 2.59 8.98 -8.20
CA GLN A 39 2.80 10.29 -7.57
C GLN A 39 3.85 10.24 -6.43
N MET A 40 3.82 9.19 -5.60
CA MET A 40 4.85 8.99 -4.58
C MET A 40 6.25 8.81 -5.19
N GLY A 41 6.36 8.04 -6.29
CA GLY A 41 7.61 7.88 -7.04
C GLY A 41 8.09 9.18 -7.69
N ASP A 42 7.18 9.98 -8.24
CA ASP A 42 7.49 11.28 -8.86
C ASP A 42 8.02 12.30 -7.84
N ARG A 43 7.52 12.27 -6.61
CA ARG A 43 8.03 13.10 -5.49
C ARG A 43 9.42 12.68 -5.02
N CYS A 44 9.87 11.47 -5.33
CA CYS A 44 11.22 11.02 -4.98
C CYS A 44 12.25 11.80 -5.80
N ASN A 45 13.10 12.58 -5.13
CA ASN A 45 14.07 13.45 -5.80
C ASN A 45 15.43 12.77 -6.07
N MET A 46 15.57 11.48 -5.75
CA MET A 46 16.81 10.77 -6.06
C MET A 46 17.04 10.66 -7.57
N ASP A 47 18.27 10.92 -8.00
CA ASP A 47 18.67 10.85 -9.39
C ASP A 47 19.20 9.46 -9.74
N PHE A 48 18.50 8.74 -10.60
CA PHE A 48 18.93 7.45 -11.12
C PHE A 48 19.52 7.54 -12.54
N GLU A 49 19.46 8.71 -13.19
CA GLU A 49 19.93 8.92 -14.57
C GLU A 49 21.37 8.47 -14.79
N ARG A 50 22.22 8.70 -13.78
CA ARG A 50 23.65 8.35 -13.77
C ARG A 50 23.92 6.86 -13.57
N VAL A 51 22.92 6.07 -13.19
CA VAL A 51 23.08 4.63 -12.99
C VAL A 51 23.17 3.94 -14.36
N SER A 52 24.20 3.12 -14.55
CA SER A 52 24.37 2.35 -15.79
C SER A 52 23.31 1.26 -15.91
N SER A 53 22.97 0.89 -17.14
CA SER A 53 22.07 -0.25 -17.42
C SER A 53 22.59 -1.56 -16.81
N GLU A 54 23.91 -1.77 -16.78
CA GLU A 54 24.55 -2.91 -16.13
C GLU A 54 24.33 -2.92 -14.62
N ALA A 55 24.50 -1.77 -13.95
CA ALA A 55 24.22 -1.65 -12.52
C ALA A 55 22.74 -1.88 -12.21
N LEU A 56 21.82 -1.37 -13.04
CA LEU A 56 20.39 -1.65 -12.90
C LEU A 56 20.08 -3.14 -13.10
N ALA A 57 20.69 -3.79 -14.09
CA ALA A 57 20.55 -5.22 -14.32
C ALA A 57 21.00 -6.06 -13.12
N GLU A 58 22.11 -5.67 -12.49
CA GLU A 58 22.57 -6.31 -11.25
C GLU A 58 21.61 -6.09 -10.09
N VAL A 59 21.08 -4.88 -9.93
CA VAL A 59 20.12 -4.55 -8.87
C VAL A 59 18.84 -5.36 -9.03
N LEU A 60 18.38 -5.63 -10.25
CA LEU A 60 17.17 -6.42 -10.50
C LEU A 60 17.31 -7.92 -10.17
N LYS A 61 18.51 -8.41 -9.87
CA LYS A 61 18.73 -9.81 -9.50
C LYS A 61 18.20 -10.11 -8.09
N GLY A 62 16.94 -10.55 -8.02
CA GLY A 62 16.33 -11.14 -6.83
C GLY A 62 16.43 -10.24 -5.59
N LYS A 63 17.12 -10.74 -4.54
CA LYS A 63 17.26 -10.05 -3.25
C LYS A 63 18.06 -8.74 -3.32
N LYS A 64 18.87 -8.52 -4.38
CA LYS A 64 19.62 -7.26 -4.55
C LYS A 64 18.70 -6.07 -4.72
N PHE A 65 17.53 -6.27 -5.35
CA PHE A 65 16.58 -5.19 -5.57
C PHE A 65 16.00 -4.72 -4.23
N ALA A 66 15.53 -5.65 -3.40
CA ALA A 66 14.97 -5.33 -2.09
C ALA A 66 16.01 -4.64 -1.18
N ALA A 67 17.26 -5.13 -1.18
CA ALA A 67 18.34 -4.53 -0.41
C ALA A 67 18.72 -3.12 -0.92
N ALA A 68 18.72 -2.91 -2.24
CA ALA A 68 18.98 -1.60 -2.83
C ALA A 68 17.88 -0.61 -2.47
N VAL A 69 16.60 -1.01 -2.58
CA VAL A 69 15.46 -0.18 -2.15
C VAL A 69 15.60 0.17 -0.67
N ASP A 70 15.76 -0.81 0.23
CA ASP A 70 15.91 -0.54 1.67
C ASP A 70 17.05 0.44 1.97
N SER A 71 18.22 0.22 1.36
CA SER A 71 19.40 1.08 1.57
C SER A 71 19.16 2.51 1.09
N LEU A 72 18.55 2.68 -0.08
CA LEU A 72 18.23 3.99 -0.64
C LEU A 72 17.15 4.69 0.19
N SER A 73 16.14 3.95 0.66
CA SER A 73 15.05 4.49 1.48
C SER A 73 15.53 4.97 2.83
N ARG A 74 16.42 4.22 3.50
CA ARG A 74 17.07 4.69 4.73
C ARG A 74 17.86 5.96 4.48
N ARG A 75 18.74 5.95 3.48
CA ARG A 75 19.54 7.14 3.13
C ARG A 75 18.69 8.36 2.82
N TRP A 76 17.55 8.18 2.17
CA TRP A 76 16.68 9.30 1.82
C TRP A 76 15.88 9.79 3.02
N SER A 77 15.38 8.90 3.87
CA SER A 77 14.75 9.24 5.14
C SER A 77 15.72 9.95 6.09
N ASP A 78 16.98 9.50 6.18
CA ASP A 78 18.02 10.15 6.99
C ASP A 78 18.32 11.59 6.52
N GLN A 79 18.21 11.85 5.20
CA GLN A 79 18.38 13.18 4.62
C GLN A 79 17.12 14.05 4.71
N ASN A 80 15.95 13.45 4.93
CA ASN A 80 14.65 14.12 4.98
C ASN A 80 13.95 13.67 6.26
N PRO A 81 14.25 14.28 7.42
CA PRO A 81 13.79 13.79 8.72
C PRO A 81 12.26 13.82 8.90
N GLU A 82 11.55 14.60 8.08
CA GLU A 82 10.08 14.62 8.00
C GLU A 82 9.49 13.46 7.18
N LEU A 83 10.32 12.76 6.41
CA LEU A 83 9.92 11.65 5.57
C LEU A 83 10.12 10.32 6.30
N ALA A 84 9.01 9.74 6.74
CA ALA A 84 9.00 8.39 7.32
C ALA A 84 9.59 7.36 6.34
N TYR A 85 10.29 6.36 6.90
CA TYR A 85 10.96 5.31 6.13
C TYR A 85 9.99 4.58 5.18
N GLU A 86 8.74 4.34 5.58
CA GLU A 86 7.77 3.58 4.78
C GLU A 86 7.34 4.36 3.54
N LYS A 87 7.12 5.67 3.69
CA LYS A 87 6.87 6.58 2.57
C LYS A 87 8.10 6.64 1.66
N ALA A 88 9.29 6.78 2.24
CA ALA A 88 10.54 6.72 1.48
C ALA A 88 10.64 5.39 0.70
N PHE A 89 10.34 4.26 1.33
CA PHE A 89 10.38 2.94 0.71
C PHE A 89 9.48 2.82 -0.51
N LEU A 90 8.20 3.17 -0.37
CA LEU A 90 7.24 3.13 -1.47
C LEU A 90 7.68 4.04 -2.63
N SER A 91 8.09 5.27 -2.33
CA SER A 91 8.60 6.23 -3.30
C SER A 91 9.86 5.77 -4.03
N VAL A 92 10.86 5.25 -3.30
CA VAL A 92 12.10 4.71 -3.90
C VAL A 92 11.79 3.51 -4.79
N ALA A 93 10.99 2.57 -4.29
CA ALA A 93 10.67 1.34 -5.02
C ALA A 93 9.99 1.66 -6.36
N VAL A 94 9.00 2.56 -6.34
CA VAL A 94 8.29 2.99 -7.56
C VAL A 94 9.23 3.73 -8.50
N LYS A 95 10.00 4.70 -8.01
CA LYS A 95 10.91 5.48 -8.85
C LYS A 95 11.97 4.60 -9.51
N LEU A 96 12.54 3.65 -8.77
CA LEU A 96 13.54 2.73 -9.31
C LEU A 96 12.94 1.80 -10.37
N VAL A 97 11.71 1.31 -10.17
CA VAL A 97 10.99 0.50 -11.18
C VAL A 97 10.70 1.30 -12.43
N MET A 98 10.24 2.55 -12.30
CA MET A 98 10.00 3.43 -13.45
C MET A 98 11.29 3.60 -14.27
N HIS A 99 12.40 3.91 -13.59
CA HIS A 99 13.69 4.09 -14.26
C HIS A 99 14.23 2.82 -14.93
N VAL A 100 14.05 1.67 -14.26
CA VAL A 100 14.38 0.35 -14.83
C VAL A 100 13.54 0.05 -16.07
N THR A 101 12.25 0.39 -16.04
CA THR A 101 11.34 0.16 -17.18
C THR A 101 11.77 0.95 -18.40
N GLU A 102 12.36 2.12 -18.21
CA GLU A 102 12.91 2.94 -19.29
C GLU A 102 14.22 2.38 -19.86
N LYS A 103 15.15 1.93 -19.00
CA LYS A 103 16.50 1.52 -19.44
C LYS A 103 16.67 0.04 -19.76
N VAL A 104 16.05 -0.85 -18.99
CA VAL A 104 16.21 -2.32 -19.10
C VAL A 104 14.88 -3.06 -18.86
N PRO A 105 13.81 -2.74 -19.61
CA PRO A 105 12.47 -3.31 -19.39
C PRO A 105 12.42 -4.84 -19.42
N ALA A 106 13.29 -5.47 -20.22
CA ALA A 106 13.36 -6.93 -20.36
C ALA A 106 13.73 -7.67 -19.06
N LEU A 107 14.31 -6.98 -18.08
CA LEU A 107 14.74 -7.56 -16.80
C LEU A 107 13.72 -7.34 -15.67
N LEU A 108 12.72 -6.50 -15.88
CA LEU A 108 11.69 -6.23 -14.88
C LEU A 108 10.67 -7.38 -14.86
N ARG A 109 10.57 -8.07 -13.71
CA ARG A 109 9.49 -9.05 -13.51
C ARG A 109 8.19 -8.33 -13.13
N PRO A 110 7.02 -8.75 -13.66
CA PRO A 110 5.74 -8.10 -13.36
C PRO A 110 5.43 -7.97 -11.86
N ASN A 111 5.84 -8.97 -11.08
CA ASN A 111 5.58 -9.02 -9.64
C ASN A 111 6.71 -8.43 -8.79
N GLN A 112 7.79 -7.92 -9.40
CA GLN A 112 9.01 -7.50 -8.68
C GLN A 112 8.69 -6.44 -7.61
N LEU A 113 7.87 -5.44 -7.95
CA LEU A 113 7.49 -4.38 -7.03
C LEU A 113 6.64 -4.92 -5.87
N ILE A 114 5.68 -5.80 -6.17
CA ILE A 114 4.77 -6.41 -5.20
C ILE A 114 5.57 -7.29 -4.22
N GLU A 115 6.48 -8.13 -4.73
CA GLU A 115 7.34 -8.98 -3.90
C GLU A 115 8.19 -8.15 -2.92
N VAL A 116 8.67 -7.00 -3.36
CA VAL A 116 9.56 -6.14 -2.57
C VAL A 116 8.80 -5.39 -1.48
N ILE A 117 7.62 -4.86 -1.81
CA ILE A 117 6.77 -4.18 -0.83
C ILE A 117 6.24 -5.20 0.19
N ASN A 118 5.70 -6.33 -0.27
CA ASN A 118 5.23 -7.36 0.63
C ASN A 118 6.37 -8.00 1.43
N GLY A 119 7.59 -8.04 0.90
CA GLY A 119 8.77 -8.53 1.63
C GLY A 119 9.17 -7.68 2.84
N ASN A 120 8.66 -6.45 2.96
CA ASN A 120 8.97 -5.52 4.04
C ASN A 120 7.82 -5.43 5.03
N SER A 121 7.97 -6.03 6.21
CA SER A 121 6.92 -6.05 7.25
C SER A 121 6.58 -4.66 7.76
N GLN A 122 7.54 -3.74 7.87
CA GLN A 122 7.30 -2.39 8.35
C GLN A 122 6.41 -1.61 7.37
N VAL A 123 6.70 -1.71 6.06
CA VAL A 123 5.90 -1.08 5.01
C VAL A 123 4.50 -1.69 4.93
N ARG A 124 4.40 -3.02 5.06
CA ARG A 124 3.11 -3.71 5.09
C ARG A 124 2.24 -3.22 6.25
N ASN A 125 2.80 -3.22 7.46
CA ASN A 125 2.10 -2.76 8.66
C ASN A 125 1.67 -1.29 8.52
N TYR A 126 2.49 -0.45 7.89
CA TYR A 126 2.12 0.94 7.59
C TYR A 126 0.93 1.05 6.63
N ILE A 127 0.92 0.28 5.54
CA ILE A 127 -0.23 0.24 4.61
C ILE A 127 -1.50 -0.20 5.35
N GLU A 128 -1.41 -1.21 6.21
CA GLU A 128 -2.52 -1.69 7.03
C GLU A 128 -2.99 -0.62 8.03
N ALA A 129 -2.06 0.07 8.69
CA ALA A 129 -2.36 1.15 9.63
C ALA A 129 -3.00 2.37 8.94
N CYS A 130 -2.69 2.63 7.67
CA CYS A 130 -3.39 3.63 6.88
C CYS A 130 -4.83 3.22 6.52
N GLY A 131 -5.25 1.97 6.75
CA GLY A 131 -6.54 1.46 6.28
C GLY A 131 -6.48 0.89 4.85
N GLY A 132 -5.30 0.41 4.43
CA GLY A 132 -5.07 -0.22 3.14
C GLY A 132 -4.52 0.73 2.06
N TRP A 133 -4.31 0.17 0.86
CA TRP A 133 -3.73 0.88 -0.28
C TRP A 133 -4.56 2.10 -0.72
N GLU A 134 -5.87 2.06 -0.51
CA GLU A 134 -6.83 3.11 -0.86
C GLU A 134 -6.55 4.41 -0.10
N ASN A 135 -5.97 4.30 1.10
CA ASN A 135 -5.76 5.40 2.06
C ASN A 135 -4.29 5.85 2.18
N LEU A 136 -3.41 5.34 1.31
CA LEU A 136 -1.99 5.70 1.31
C LEU A 136 -1.74 7.16 0.94
N ASP A 137 -1.26 8.00 1.86
CA ASP A 137 -0.99 9.42 1.58
C ASP A 137 -2.28 10.26 1.38
N SER A 138 -3.38 9.87 2.04
CA SER A 138 -4.64 10.65 2.17
C SER A 138 -4.55 11.70 3.26
#